data_AF-A0A944KD88-F1
#
_entry.id   AF-A0A944KD88-F1
#
_cell.length_a   1.000
_cell.length_b   1.000
_cell.length_c   1.000
_cell.angle_alpha   90.00
_cell.angle_beta   90.00
_cell.angle_gamma   90.00
#
_symmetry.space_group_name_H-M   'P 1'
#
loop_
_entity.id
_entity.type
_entity.pdbx_description
1 polymer ?
#
loop_
_entity_poly.entity_id
_entity_poly.type
_entity_poly.pdbx_seq_one_letter_code
_entity_poly.pdbx_strand_id
1 'polypeptide(L)'
;MGSMRNPVGPLPSSIYWRRRAVALSLLVLLALVILWIVMSAGGSGDKNDGAHSGATPAPSTITPGPDSSGPAITEDPGGRGDPRGTDSGGADNGGSGSSDGGDGDGGGGGEDGGGAGTDAGSGGAGASDGATGSGGAGDGGGDGSGEDGGAGAGGGSGFGGGGGGGGQRVPAGSSLPDCNASTVELSLRSVKNEYEPGEKPKFELIAENLSGAACKVDFGPKAAVLTITDDDNKTVWSSKDCPRAPGSMLLRVPAHSTIKHTVEWDLKRSEPKCETPSEASVGDGTYLLEMPGAKSPAAFTLKKD
;
A
#
# COMPACT_ATOMS: atom_id res chain seq x y z
N MET A 1 -29.43 20.10 41.17
CA MET A 1 -29.38 19.01 40.16
C MET A 1 -29.09 19.62 38.81
N GLY A 2 -27.94 19.33 38.19
CA GLY A 2 -27.58 19.91 36.89
C GLY A 2 -26.09 19.92 36.54
N SER A 3 -25.26 19.07 37.18
CA SER A 3 -23.83 18.98 36.92
C SER A 3 -23.46 17.61 36.36
N MET A 4 -24.01 17.26 35.20
CA MET A 4 -23.71 15.98 34.52
C MET A 4 -23.83 16.07 32.98
N ARG A 5 -23.87 17.29 32.43
CA ARG A 5 -24.11 17.56 31.00
C ARG A 5 -22.97 18.24 30.25
N ASN A 6 -21.81 18.44 30.89
CA ASN A 6 -20.67 19.04 30.22
C ASN A 6 -19.37 18.29 30.55
N PRO A 7 -18.97 17.30 29.73
CA PRO A 7 -17.60 16.78 29.80
C PRO A 7 -16.66 17.78 29.14
N VAL A 8 -15.76 18.34 29.95
CA VAL A 8 -14.61 19.13 29.50
C VAL A 8 -13.47 18.18 29.10
N GLY A 9 -13.06 18.25 27.83
CA GLY A 9 -11.89 17.61 27.27
C GLY A 9 -11.59 18.18 25.87
N PRO A 10 -10.33 18.37 25.46
CA PRO A 10 -9.94 19.16 24.28
C PRO A 10 -10.08 18.41 22.94
N LEU A 11 -11.11 17.57 22.79
CA LEU A 11 -11.41 16.85 21.55
C LEU A 11 -12.86 17.12 21.14
N PRO A 12 -13.15 17.27 19.83
CA PRO A 12 -14.41 17.81 19.34
C PRO A 12 -15.61 16.97 19.82
N SER A 13 -16.58 17.67 20.41
CA SER A 13 -17.81 17.14 21.02
C SER A 13 -18.62 16.23 20.09
N SER A 14 -18.46 16.41 18.77
CA SER A 14 -19.10 15.62 17.72
C SER A 14 -18.65 14.16 17.67
N ILE A 15 -17.37 13.86 17.96
CA ILE A 15 -16.83 12.48 17.93
C ILE A 15 -17.37 11.66 19.10
N TYR A 16 -17.51 12.29 20.26
CA TYR A 16 -18.10 11.66 21.45
C TYR A 16 -19.59 11.34 21.25
N TRP A 17 -20.35 12.27 20.68
CA TRP A 17 -21.77 12.05 20.38
C TRP A 17 -21.96 11.00 19.28
N ARG A 18 -21.11 10.95 18.26
CA ARG A 18 -21.14 9.89 17.24
C ARG A 18 -20.83 8.51 17.83
N ARG A 19 -19.79 8.39 18.66
CA ARG A 19 -19.46 7.10 19.31
C ARG A 19 -20.55 6.64 20.29
N ARG A 20 -21.17 7.57 21.04
CA ARG A 20 -22.31 7.25 21.91
C ARG A 20 -23.59 6.91 21.13
N ALA A 21 -23.88 7.60 20.03
CA ALA A 21 -25.02 7.27 19.18
C ALA A 21 -24.87 5.87 18.55
N VAL A 22 -23.67 5.53 18.08
CA VAL A 22 -23.37 4.18 17.56
C VAL A 22 -23.49 3.12 18.65
N ALA A 23 -22.94 3.37 19.85
CA ALA A 23 -23.04 2.44 20.97
C ALA A 23 -24.51 2.21 21.42
N LEU A 24 -25.32 3.27 21.47
CA LEU A 24 -26.74 3.16 21.79
C LEU A 24 -27.53 2.42 20.70
N SER A 25 -27.23 2.66 19.42
CA SER A 25 -27.86 1.95 18.31
C SER A 25 -27.55 0.45 18.34
N LEU A 26 -26.30 0.07 18.60
CA LEU A 26 -25.91 -1.33 18.74
C LEU A 26 -26.58 -2.01 19.95
N LEU A 27 -26.72 -1.31 21.07
CA LEU A 27 -27.45 -1.83 22.23
C LEU A 27 -28.94 -2.05 21.95
N VAL A 28 -29.58 -1.12 21.23
CA VAL A 28 -30.99 -1.27 20.82
C VAL A 28 -31.15 -2.44 19.85
N LEU A 29 -30.27 -2.58 18.87
CA LEU A 29 -30.27 -3.72 17.94
C LEU A 29 -30.10 -5.06 18.67
N LEU A 30 -29.13 -5.14 19.60
CA LEU A 30 -28.91 -6.33 20.42
C LEU A 30 -30.18 -6.68 21.24
N ALA A 31 -30.82 -5.68 21.85
CA ALA A 31 -32.04 -5.88 22.61
C ALA A 31 -33.20 -6.37 21.73
N LEU A 32 -33.34 -5.84 20.51
CA LEU A 32 -34.34 -6.29 19.54
C LEU A 32 -34.09 -7.74 19.09
N VAL A 33 -32.83 -8.13 18.87
CA VAL A 33 -32.46 -9.51 18.52
C VAL A 33 -32.76 -10.46 19.67
N ILE A 34 -32.40 -10.10 20.91
CA ILE A 34 -32.71 -10.91 22.10
C ILE A 34 -34.23 -11.04 22.27
N LEU A 35 -34.98 -9.95 22.10
CA LEU A 35 -36.44 -9.95 22.19
C LEU A 35 -37.06 -10.85 21.11
N TRP A 36 -36.55 -10.78 19.88
CA TRP A 36 -37.00 -11.65 18.79
C TRP A 36 -36.74 -13.12 19.10
N ILE A 37 -35.56 -13.47 19.63
CA ILE A 37 -35.23 -14.84 20.03
C ILE A 37 -36.17 -15.33 21.14
N VAL A 38 -36.39 -14.53 22.20
CA VAL A 38 -37.25 -14.93 23.32
C VAL A 38 -38.71 -15.05 22.91
N MET A 39 -39.22 -14.15 22.06
CA MET A 39 -40.58 -14.23 21.53
C MET A 39 -40.75 -15.38 20.53
N SER A 40 -39.70 -15.73 19.77
CA SER A 40 -39.72 -16.89 18.86
C SER A 40 -39.59 -18.23 19.59
N ALA A 41 -38.99 -18.23 20.78
CA ALA A 41 -38.78 -19.42 21.60
C ALA A 41 -39.88 -19.65 22.65
N GLY A 42 -40.82 -18.71 22.83
CA GLY A 42 -41.82 -18.71 23.89
C GLY A 42 -43.26 -18.83 23.39
N GLY A 43 -43.63 -19.98 22.81
CA GLY A 43 -45.02 -20.32 22.44
C GLY A 43 -45.29 -21.81 22.60
N SER A 44 -45.84 -22.19 23.76
CA SER A 44 -46.17 -23.56 24.18
C SER A 44 -47.61 -23.95 23.79
N GLY A 45 -47.85 -25.24 23.50
CA GLY A 45 -49.21 -25.81 23.44
C GLY A 45 -49.33 -27.18 22.75
N ASP A 46 -49.31 -28.24 23.55
CA ASP A 46 -49.61 -29.64 23.22
C ASP A 46 -50.92 -29.89 22.43
N LYS A 47 -50.87 -30.89 21.54
CA LYS A 47 -51.93 -31.90 21.32
C LYS A 47 -51.32 -33.17 20.71
N ASN A 48 -51.35 -34.26 21.48
CA ASN A 48 -51.27 -35.62 20.96
C ASN A 48 -52.66 -36.04 20.50
N ASP A 49 -52.77 -36.52 19.26
CA ASP A 49 -53.71 -37.57 18.85
C ASP A 49 -53.11 -38.32 17.64
N GLY A 50 -53.30 -39.64 17.64
CA GLY A 50 -52.42 -40.61 16.98
C GLY A 50 -52.55 -40.80 15.46
N ALA A 51 -51.50 -41.45 14.95
CA ALA A 51 -51.39 -42.37 13.82
C ALA A 51 -52.13 -42.04 12.51
N HIS A 52 -51.37 -41.94 11.40
CA HIS A 52 -51.34 -42.97 10.34
C HIS A 52 -50.19 -42.71 9.34
N SER A 53 -49.29 -43.70 9.25
CA SER A 53 -48.62 -44.25 8.07
C SER A 53 -48.07 -43.34 6.94
N GLY A 54 -46.76 -43.50 6.67
CA GLY A 54 -46.31 -43.75 5.30
C GLY A 54 -45.16 -42.89 4.75
N ALA A 55 -43.97 -43.51 4.68
CA ALA A 55 -42.87 -43.27 3.74
C ALA A 55 -42.00 -41.99 3.87
N THR A 56 -40.84 -42.18 4.50
CA THR A 56 -39.63 -41.35 4.38
C THR A 56 -38.94 -41.60 3.04
N PRO A 57 -38.49 -40.57 2.28
CA PRO A 57 -37.36 -40.71 1.38
C PRO A 57 -36.09 -40.27 2.11
N ALA A 58 -35.18 -41.23 2.33
CA ALA A 58 -33.80 -40.98 2.72
C ALA A 58 -32.87 -41.30 1.52
N PRO A 59 -31.64 -40.75 1.48
CA PRO A 59 -30.90 -40.44 0.26
C PRO A 59 -30.25 -41.64 -0.43
N SER A 60 -30.13 -41.59 -1.75
CA SER A 60 -29.41 -42.58 -2.56
C SER A 60 -27.90 -42.54 -2.27
N THR A 61 -27.39 -43.63 -1.70
CA THR A 61 -25.98 -44.00 -1.64
C THR A 61 -25.73 -45.03 -2.75
N ILE A 62 -24.67 -44.85 -3.55
CA ILE A 62 -24.29 -45.80 -4.61
C ILE A 62 -23.24 -46.76 -4.03
N THR A 63 -23.62 -48.03 -3.99
CA THR A 63 -22.95 -49.21 -3.44
C THR A 63 -21.70 -49.65 -4.23
N PRO A 64 -20.64 -50.17 -3.57
CA PRO A 64 -19.52 -50.91 -4.16
C PRO A 64 -19.89 -52.31 -4.70
N GLY A 65 -19.27 -52.73 -5.80
CA GLY A 65 -19.46 -54.05 -6.42
C GLY A 65 -18.77 -55.22 -5.69
N PRO A 66 -19.20 -56.47 -5.93
CA PRO A 66 -19.03 -57.58 -5.00
C PRO A 66 -17.74 -58.39 -5.14
N ASP A 67 -17.23 -58.84 -3.99
CA ASP A 67 -16.29 -59.95 -3.82
C ASP A 67 -16.95 -61.31 -4.14
N SER A 68 -16.20 -62.22 -4.76
CA SER A 68 -16.55 -63.64 -4.82
C SER A 68 -15.31 -64.51 -4.58
N SER A 69 -15.40 -65.33 -3.55
CA SER A 69 -14.35 -66.20 -3.03
C SER A 69 -14.56 -67.67 -3.44
N GLY A 70 -13.44 -68.35 -3.77
CA GLY A 70 -13.18 -69.76 -3.41
C GLY A 70 -12.80 -70.72 -4.55
N PRO A 71 -12.18 -71.90 -4.27
CA PRO A 71 -11.49 -72.36 -3.07
C PRO A 71 -10.00 -72.79 -3.31
N ALA A 72 -9.31 -73.13 -2.23
CA ALA A 72 -7.89 -73.51 -2.16
C ALA A 72 -7.63 -75.01 -2.43
N ILE A 73 -6.47 -75.34 -3.03
CA ILE A 73 -5.61 -76.49 -2.66
C ILE A 73 -4.15 -76.30 -3.14
N THR A 74 -3.26 -76.73 -2.25
CA THR A 74 -1.79 -76.82 -2.22
C THR A 74 -1.18 -77.75 -3.28
N GLU A 75 0.04 -77.46 -3.77
CA GLU A 75 1.22 -78.38 -3.80
C GLU A 75 2.36 -77.81 -4.67
N ASP A 76 3.54 -77.63 -4.05
CA ASP A 76 4.86 -77.51 -4.71
C ASP A 76 5.47 -78.92 -4.84
N PRO A 77 6.14 -79.23 -5.96
CA PRO A 77 7.45 -79.85 -5.77
C PRO A 77 8.50 -79.47 -6.82
N GLY A 78 9.67 -79.04 -6.34
CA GLY A 78 10.94 -79.64 -6.76
C GLY A 78 11.79 -78.82 -7.75
N GLY A 79 12.95 -78.35 -7.28
CA GLY A 79 13.93 -77.63 -8.09
C GLY A 79 14.86 -78.50 -8.93
N ARG A 80 15.87 -77.86 -9.54
CA ARG A 80 17.26 -78.34 -9.73
C ARG A 80 17.99 -77.56 -10.85
N GLY A 81 19.05 -76.86 -10.45
CA GLY A 81 20.34 -76.87 -11.15
C GLY A 81 20.64 -75.77 -12.17
N ASP A 82 21.55 -74.87 -11.78
CA ASP A 82 22.50 -74.20 -12.68
C ASP A 82 23.26 -75.21 -13.56
N PRO A 83 23.85 -74.74 -14.67
CA PRO A 83 25.30 -74.79 -14.71
C PRO A 83 25.97 -73.50 -15.22
N ARG A 84 27.14 -73.25 -14.62
CA ARG A 84 28.19 -72.36 -15.11
C ARG A 84 28.90 -72.99 -16.32
N GLY A 85 29.37 -72.17 -17.25
CA GLY A 85 30.30 -72.58 -18.30
C GLY A 85 30.76 -71.43 -19.18
N THR A 86 31.99 -71.00 -18.97
CA THR A 86 32.82 -69.99 -19.67
C THR A 86 33.30 -70.45 -21.06
N ASP A 87 33.38 -69.53 -22.05
CA ASP A 87 34.46 -69.34 -23.07
C ASP A 87 34.04 -68.23 -24.07
N SER A 88 34.69 -67.06 -24.15
CA SER A 88 35.82 -66.61 -25.00
C SER A 88 35.57 -66.48 -26.53
N GLY A 89 35.90 -65.31 -27.09
CA GLY A 89 36.03 -64.98 -28.53
C GLY A 89 34.92 -64.06 -29.06
N GLY A 90 35.13 -62.92 -29.72
CA GLY A 90 36.30 -62.26 -30.31
C GLY A 90 35.82 -61.48 -31.56
N ALA A 91 36.33 -60.25 -31.74
CA ALA A 91 36.25 -59.39 -32.96
C ALA A 91 34.87 -58.74 -33.27
N ASP A 92 34.68 -57.52 -33.81
CA ASP A 92 35.53 -56.43 -34.32
C ASP A 92 34.63 -55.22 -34.75
N ASN A 93 35.24 -54.03 -34.87
CA ASN A 93 34.84 -52.84 -35.69
C ASN A 93 33.53 -52.08 -35.36
N GLY A 94 33.47 -50.75 -35.28
CA GLY A 94 34.43 -49.66 -35.51
C GLY A 94 33.68 -48.32 -35.54
N GLY A 95 34.42 -47.20 -35.43
CA GLY A 95 34.03 -45.94 -36.08
C GLY A 95 33.45 -44.82 -35.22
N SER A 96 34.33 -44.13 -34.49
CA SER A 96 34.23 -42.71 -34.12
C SER A 96 34.67 -41.79 -35.27
N GLY A 97 34.05 -40.62 -35.42
CA GLY A 97 34.63 -39.41 -36.05
C GLY A 97 34.21 -38.19 -35.20
N SER A 98 35.11 -37.50 -34.49
CA SER A 98 36.11 -36.49 -34.94
C SER A 98 35.42 -35.32 -35.66
N SER A 99 35.42 -34.04 -35.24
CA SER A 99 36.30 -33.10 -34.51
C SER A 99 36.61 -31.91 -35.44
N ASP A 100 37.12 -30.85 -34.83
CA ASP A 100 37.71 -29.62 -35.39
C ASP A 100 36.73 -28.43 -35.48
N GLY A 101 37.03 -27.25 -34.94
CA GLY A 101 38.26 -26.70 -34.37
C GLY A 101 38.27 -25.18 -34.62
N GLY A 102 38.95 -24.39 -33.78
CA GLY A 102 39.32 -23.00 -34.14
C GLY A 102 39.31 -21.98 -33.01
N ASP A 103 40.50 -21.66 -32.54
CA ASP A 103 40.96 -20.73 -31.50
C ASP A 103 40.74 -19.22 -31.75
N GLY A 104 40.92 -18.41 -30.70
CA GLY A 104 41.06 -16.95 -30.80
C GLY A 104 41.25 -16.20 -29.47
N ASP A 105 42.51 -15.91 -29.16
CA ASP A 105 43.12 -15.25 -27.99
C ASP A 105 42.81 -13.75 -27.74
N GLY A 106 43.11 -13.30 -26.50
CA GLY A 106 43.41 -11.91 -26.10
C GLY A 106 42.60 -11.42 -24.88
N GLY A 107 43.13 -11.03 -23.72
CA GLY A 107 44.48 -10.65 -23.30
C GLY A 107 44.48 -9.27 -22.62
N GLY A 108 44.78 -9.21 -21.32
CA GLY A 108 45.06 -7.99 -20.52
C GLY A 108 44.09 -7.78 -19.34
N GLY A 109 44.47 -7.75 -18.05
CA GLY A 109 45.76 -7.50 -17.40
C GLY A 109 45.68 -6.19 -16.59
N GLY A 110 45.72 -6.26 -15.26
CA GLY A 110 45.78 -5.08 -14.38
C GLY A 110 45.33 -5.33 -12.95
N GLU A 111 46.16 -6.02 -12.16
CA GLU A 111 46.23 -5.89 -10.70
C GLU A 111 47.39 -4.93 -10.38
N ASP A 112 47.28 -4.19 -9.26
CA ASP A 112 48.32 -3.53 -8.44
C ASP A 112 47.60 -2.39 -7.66
N GLY A 113 47.73 -2.14 -6.37
CA GLY A 113 48.59 -2.64 -5.30
C GLY A 113 48.22 -1.86 -4.02
N GLY A 114 48.52 -2.43 -2.86
CA GLY A 114 48.22 -1.85 -1.56
C GLY A 114 49.08 -0.65 -1.16
N GLY A 115 48.69 0.00 -0.06
CA GLY A 115 49.49 1.01 0.63
C GLY A 115 48.94 1.28 2.02
N ALA A 116 49.67 0.84 3.04
CA ALA A 116 49.46 1.12 4.44
C ALA A 116 50.40 2.23 4.95
N GLY A 117 49.98 2.91 6.02
CA GLY A 117 50.79 3.71 6.94
C GLY A 117 50.76 5.22 6.65
N THR A 118 50.84 6.13 7.62
CA THR A 118 50.75 6.18 9.09
C THR A 118 50.67 7.68 9.47
N ASP A 119 50.36 7.97 10.75
CA ASP A 119 50.71 9.20 11.49
C ASP A 119 49.91 10.49 11.19
N ALA A 120 49.69 11.45 12.08
CA ALA A 120 49.68 11.59 13.54
C ALA A 120 49.45 13.09 13.82
N GLY A 121 48.58 13.45 14.79
CA GLY A 121 48.53 14.77 15.46
C GLY A 121 48.15 15.98 14.59
N SER A 122 47.55 17.06 15.07
CA SER A 122 47.37 17.63 16.41
C SER A 122 46.14 18.56 16.31
N GLY A 123 45.25 18.63 17.31
CA GLY A 123 45.22 19.72 18.30
C GLY A 123 44.70 21.04 17.71
N GLY A 124 43.68 21.73 18.20
CA GLY A 124 42.86 21.64 19.41
C GLY A 124 41.85 22.81 19.42
N ALA A 125 41.00 22.78 20.45
CA ALA A 125 40.18 23.82 21.11
C ALA A 125 40.20 25.28 20.59
N GLY A 126 39.16 26.10 20.69
CA GLY A 126 37.91 26.12 21.47
C GLY A 126 37.09 27.36 21.03
N ALA A 127 35.77 27.38 21.21
CA ALA A 127 35.05 28.15 22.25
C ALA A 127 35.47 29.64 22.37
N SER A 128 34.62 30.65 22.45
CA SER A 128 33.16 30.82 22.50
C SER A 128 32.89 32.34 22.48
N ASP A 129 31.60 32.70 22.37
CA ASP A 129 30.97 33.93 22.89
C ASP A 129 31.14 35.29 22.17
N GLY A 130 29.98 35.88 21.87
CA GLY A 130 29.60 37.11 22.59
C GLY A 130 29.65 38.46 21.87
N ALA A 131 28.46 38.90 21.43
CA ALA A 131 27.86 40.21 21.70
C ALA A 131 28.33 41.52 20.98
N THR A 132 27.29 42.17 20.41
CA THR A 132 26.97 43.62 20.40
C THR A 132 27.70 44.61 19.48
N GLY A 133 26.90 45.45 18.79
CA GLY A 133 27.20 46.89 18.68
C GLY A 133 27.14 47.55 17.29
N SER A 134 25.93 47.87 16.83
CA SER A 134 25.50 49.15 16.19
C SER A 134 26.40 49.94 15.21
N GLY A 135 25.82 50.26 14.03
CA GLY A 135 25.73 51.63 13.51
C GLY A 135 26.34 51.90 12.13
N GLY A 136 25.56 52.50 11.22
CA GLY A 136 26.07 53.27 10.08
C GLY A 136 25.30 53.12 8.77
N ALA A 137 24.58 54.17 8.38
CA ALA A 137 23.73 54.31 7.20
C ALA A 137 24.49 54.49 5.87
N GLY A 138 23.77 54.28 4.76
CA GLY A 138 24.18 54.69 3.41
C GLY A 138 23.12 54.40 2.36
N ASP A 139 22.28 55.40 2.08
CA ASP A 139 21.32 55.45 0.96
C ASP A 139 21.99 55.61 -0.41
N GLY A 140 21.31 55.11 -1.46
CA GLY A 140 21.56 55.36 -2.88
C GLY A 140 21.11 54.14 -3.70
N GLY A 141 20.00 54.13 -4.43
CA GLY A 141 19.41 55.17 -5.26
C GLY A 141 19.97 55.04 -6.69
N GLY A 142 19.30 54.28 -7.55
CA GLY A 142 19.73 54.08 -8.94
C GLY A 142 18.78 53.20 -9.75
N ASP A 143 17.77 53.84 -10.34
CA ASP A 143 16.94 53.30 -11.42
C ASP A 143 17.77 52.93 -12.66
N GLY A 144 17.38 51.85 -13.33
CA GLY A 144 17.97 51.42 -14.59
C GLY A 144 17.01 50.50 -15.34
N SER A 145 16.15 51.11 -16.16
CA SER A 145 15.31 50.48 -17.17
C SER A 145 16.16 49.90 -18.31
N GLY A 146 15.75 48.72 -18.79
CA GLY A 146 16.31 48.08 -19.99
C GLY A 146 15.50 46.84 -20.34
N GLU A 147 14.56 47.00 -21.26
CA GLU A 147 13.83 45.92 -21.94
C GLU A 147 14.68 45.31 -23.07
N ASP A 148 14.14 44.24 -23.67
CA ASP A 148 14.63 43.41 -24.78
C ASP A 148 15.54 42.24 -24.35
N GLY A 149 15.22 40.96 -24.52
CA GLY A 149 14.37 40.31 -25.52
C GLY A 149 15.20 39.16 -26.12
N GLY A 150 14.95 37.91 -25.72
CA GLY A 150 15.72 36.77 -26.22
C GLY A 150 15.20 35.42 -25.74
N ALA A 151 14.46 34.74 -26.62
CA ALA A 151 13.89 33.42 -26.42
C ALA A 151 14.96 32.35 -26.15
N GLY A 152 14.76 31.56 -25.10
CA GLY A 152 15.52 30.34 -24.79
C GLY A 152 14.56 29.19 -24.51
N ALA A 153 14.55 28.23 -25.42
CA ALA A 153 13.71 27.05 -25.39
C ALA A 153 14.04 26.10 -24.21
N GLY A 154 12.98 25.49 -23.66
CA GLY A 154 12.95 24.06 -23.35
C GLY A 154 14.01 23.51 -22.40
N GLY A 155 14.00 23.94 -21.14
CA GLY A 155 14.65 23.22 -20.04
C GLY A 155 13.62 22.52 -19.18
N GLY A 156 13.07 21.40 -19.64
CA GLY A 156 12.27 20.52 -18.78
C GLY A 156 13.17 19.94 -17.71
N SER A 157 13.23 20.60 -16.55
CA SER A 157 13.87 20.06 -15.36
C SER A 157 13.07 18.85 -14.88
N GLY A 158 13.43 17.68 -15.42
CA GLY A 158 13.06 16.41 -14.86
C GLY A 158 13.46 16.40 -13.38
N PHE A 159 12.50 16.10 -12.53
CA PHE A 159 12.80 15.74 -11.15
C PHE A 159 13.56 14.41 -11.19
N GLY A 160 14.89 14.52 -11.26
CA GLY A 160 15.81 13.44 -10.98
C GLY A 160 15.53 12.90 -9.60
N GLY A 161 15.40 11.58 -9.52
CA GLY A 161 15.24 10.87 -8.26
C GLY A 161 16.43 11.13 -7.34
N GLY A 162 16.11 11.54 -6.12
CA GLY A 162 16.99 11.51 -4.95
C GLY A 162 16.19 10.87 -3.82
N GLY A 163 16.73 9.78 -3.27
CA GLY A 163 16.01 8.76 -2.50
C GLY A 163 15.18 9.27 -1.32
N GLY A 164 13.97 8.73 -1.21
CA GLY A 164 13.14 8.86 -0.03
C GLY A 164 11.83 8.11 -0.18
N GLY A 165 11.80 6.80 0.12
CA GLY A 165 10.59 5.98 0.34
C GLY A 165 9.48 5.98 -0.72
N GLY A 166 9.67 6.70 -1.82
CA GLY A 166 8.72 6.89 -2.90
C GLY A 166 8.64 5.63 -3.73
N GLY A 167 7.44 5.07 -3.88
CA GLY A 167 7.25 3.89 -4.71
C GLY A 167 7.82 4.10 -6.11
N GLN A 168 8.52 3.10 -6.64
CA GLN A 168 9.09 3.15 -7.99
C GLN A 168 7.95 3.22 -9.01
N ARG A 169 7.90 4.28 -9.85
CA ARG A 169 6.93 4.36 -10.94
C ARG A 169 7.15 3.25 -11.95
N VAL A 170 6.05 2.68 -12.45
CA VAL A 170 6.04 1.65 -13.50
C VAL A 170 5.14 2.07 -14.67
N PRO A 171 5.46 1.68 -15.91
CA PRO A 171 4.61 1.95 -17.07
C PRO A 171 3.27 1.20 -17.02
N ALA A 172 2.27 1.70 -17.76
CA ALA A 172 0.94 1.07 -17.87
C ALA A 172 0.97 -0.39 -18.38
N GLY A 173 1.92 -0.72 -19.25
CA GLY A 173 2.10 -2.08 -19.80
C GLY A 173 3.00 -3.00 -18.97
N SER A 174 3.28 -2.67 -17.71
CA SER A 174 4.10 -3.52 -16.83
C SER A 174 3.48 -4.89 -16.60
N SER A 175 4.30 -5.95 -16.57
CA SER A 175 3.90 -7.33 -16.25
C SER A 175 3.56 -7.56 -14.78
N LEU A 176 3.81 -6.58 -13.90
CA LEU A 176 3.41 -6.67 -12.50
C LEU A 176 1.89 -6.76 -12.37
N PRO A 177 1.35 -7.65 -11.54
CA PRO A 177 -0.09 -7.68 -11.27
C PRO A 177 -0.52 -6.45 -10.48
N ASP A 178 -1.80 -6.07 -10.61
CA ASP A 178 -2.39 -5.07 -9.72
C ASP A 178 -2.53 -5.62 -8.31
N CYS A 179 -2.28 -4.78 -7.32
CA CYS A 179 -2.38 -5.17 -5.93
C CYS A 179 -3.82 -5.51 -5.56
N ASN A 180 -4.02 -6.65 -4.89
CA ASN A 180 -5.35 -7.05 -4.41
C ASN A 180 -5.69 -6.30 -3.11
N ALA A 181 -6.92 -5.83 -3.00
CA ALA A 181 -7.42 -5.12 -1.82
C ALA A 181 -7.35 -5.93 -0.51
N SER A 182 -7.34 -7.27 -0.58
CA SER A 182 -7.15 -8.12 0.62
C SER A 182 -5.70 -8.25 1.08
N THR A 183 -4.75 -7.92 0.20
CA THR A 183 -3.30 -8.10 0.45
C THR A 183 -2.55 -6.80 0.59
N VAL A 184 -3.16 -5.67 0.22
CA VAL A 184 -2.56 -4.35 0.33
C VAL A 184 -3.47 -3.46 1.18
N GLU A 185 -2.90 -2.93 2.26
CA GLU A 185 -3.57 -1.95 3.09
C GLU A 185 -3.21 -0.55 2.58
N LEU A 186 -4.24 0.21 2.18
CA LEU A 186 -4.10 1.63 1.88
C LEU A 186 -4.37 2.43 3.15
N SER A 187 -3.49 3.38 3.45
CA SER A 187 -3.70 4.35 4.51
C SER A 187 -3.35 5.75 4.05
N LEU A 188 -3.88 6.72 4.79
CA LEU A 188 -3.78 8.12 4.47
C LEU A 188 -3.41 8.88 5.74
N ARG A 189 -2.45 9.79 5.64
CA ARG A 189 -2.08 10.66 6.76
C ARG A 189 -1.63 12.04 6.31
N SER A 190 -1.83 13.01 7.18
CA SER A 190 -1.10 14.28 7.10
C SER A 190 0.27 14.14 7.75
N VAL A 191 1.29 14.79 7.18
CA VAL A 191 2.66 14.79 7.73
C VAL A 191 2.72 15.55 9.06
N LYS A 192 1.91 16.62 9.19
CA LYS A 192 1.69 17.34 10.46
C LYS A 192 0.21 17.36 10.82
N ASN A 193 -0.08 17.41 12.12
CA ASN A 193 -1.44 17.62 12.61
C ASN A 193 -1.86 19.10 12.50
N GLU A 194 -0.88 20.01 12.56
CA GLU A 194 -1.09 21.47 12.48
C GLU A 194 -0.07 22.08 11.54
N TYR A 195 -0.52 23.03 10.72
CA TYR A 195 0.30 23.81 9.79
C TYR A 195 0.22 25.29 10.14
N GLU A 196 1.35 25.98 10.05
CA GLU A 196 1.42 27.43 10.25
C GLU A 196 0.75 28.17 9.08
N PRO A 197 0.37 29.45 9.26
CA PRO A 197 -0.26 30.20 8.20
C PRO A 197 0.64 30.30 6.95
N GLY A 198 0.05 30.02 5.78
CA GLY A 198 0.77 29.92 4.51
C GLY A 198 1.64 28.67 4.33
N GLU A 199 1.79 27.80 5.34
CA GLU A 199 2.50 26.54 5.20
C GLU A 199 1.67 25.56 4.37
N LYS A 200 2.26 25.02 3.31
CA LYS A 200 1.62 24.06 2.41
C LYS A 200 1.51 22.67 3.05
N PRO A 201 0.29 22.14 3.26
CA PRO A 201 0.12 20.82 3.83
C PRO A 201 0.69 19.72 2.93
N LYS A 202 1.31 18.72 3.58
CA LYS A 202 1.83 17.52 2.91
C LYS A 202 1.08 16.30 3.42
N PHE A 203 0.59 15.51 2.49
CA PHE A 203 -0.17 14.31 2.76
C PHE A 203 0.55 13.10 2.20
N GLU A 204 0.56 12.00 2.95
CA GLU A 204 1.13 10.74 2.49
C GLU A 204 0.02 9.74 2.24
N LEU A 205 -0.03 9.27 0.99
CA LEU A 205 -0.77 8.09 0.56
C LEU A 205 0.17 6.91 0.72
N ILE A 206 -0.24 5.93 1.53
CA ILE A 206 0.62 4.83 1.96
C ILE A 206 0.00 3.53 1.45
N ALA A 207 0.82 2.70 0.80
CA ALA A 207 0.44 1.35 0.42
C ALA A 207 1.39 0.36 1.10
N GLU A 208 0.83 -0.50 1.93
CA GLU A 208 1.54 -1.59 2.61
C GLU A 208 1.14 -2.93 1.98
N ASN A 209 2.10 -3.60 1.35
CA ASN A 209 1.86 -4.91 0.76
C ASN A 209 2.20 -6.00 1.75
N LEU A 210 1.18 -6.74 2.18
CA LEU A 210 1.26 -7.83 3.14
C LEU A 210 1.54 -9.19 2.47
N SER A 211 1.52 -9.25 1.13
CA SER A 211 1.78 -10.48 0.37
C SER A 211 3.28 -10.71 0.10
N GLY A 212 3.59 -11.96 -0.25
CA GLY A 212 4.93 -12.39 -0.68
C GLY A 212 5.28 -12.04 -2.13
N ALA A 213 4.38 -11.39 -2.89
CA ALA A 213 4.61 -11.04 -4.28
C ALA A 213 4.60 -9.52 -4.48
N ALA A 214 5.46 -9.01 -5.36
CA ALA A 214 5.41 -7.61 -5.76
C ALA A 214 4.19 -7.35 -6.65
N CYS A 215 3.55 -6.20 -6.47
CA CYS A 215 2.40 -5.76 -7.26
C CYS A 215 2.50 -4.26 -7.57
N LYS A 216 1.54 -3.72 -8.32
CA LYS A 216 1.43 -2.28 -8.60
C LYS A 216 0.12 -1.69 -8.06
N VAL A 217 0.20 -0.49 -7.50
CA VAL A 217 -0.96 0.33 -7.06
C VAL A 217 -1.05 1.57 -7.94
N ASP A 218 -2.26 1.93 -8.34
CA ASP A 218 -2.51 3.18 -9.07
C ASP A 218 -2.82 4.32 -8.10
N PHE A 219 -1.93 5.30 -8.02
CA PHE A 219 -2.13 6.57 -7.32
C PHE A 219 -2.48 7.73 -8.27
N GLY A 220 -2.94 7.40 -9.47
CA GLY A 220 -3.43 8.35 -10.44
C GLY A 220 -4.75 9.01 -10.01
N PRO A 221 -5.12 10.14 -10.63
CA PRO A 221 -6.27 10.96 -10.25
C PRO A 221 -7.64 10.28 -10.45
N LYS A 222 -7.69 9.09 -11.04
CA LYS A 222 -8.93 8.28 -11.16
C LYS A 222 -9.03 7.16 -10.12
N ALA A 223 -7.91 6.73 -9.56
CA ALA A 223 -7.84 5.59 -8.66
C ALA A 223 -7.67 6.03 -7.20
N ALA A 224 -6.77 6.97 -6.94
CA ALA A 224 -6.51 7.53 -5.61
C ALA A 224 -6.94 9.00 -5.56
N VAL A 225 -8.24 9.23 -5.59
CA VAL A 225 -8.82 10.57 -5.44
C VAL A 225 -8.66 11.01 -3.99
N LEU A 226 -7.88 12.08 -3.78
CA LEU A 226 -7.72 12.72 -2.49
C LEU A 226 -8.71 13.87 -2.39
N THR A 227 -9.51 13.90 -1.34
CA THR A 227 -10.51 14.94 -1.11
C THR A 227 -10.26 15.61 0.24
N ILE A 228 -10.34 16.93 0.26
CA ILE A 228 -10.23 17.75 1.47
C ILE A 228 -11.59 18.40 1.71
N THR A 229 -12.14 18.21 2.90
CA THR A 229 -13.38 18.82 3.36
C THR A 229 -13.15 19.71 4.57
N ASP A 230 -13.95 20.76 4.69
CA ASP A 230 -13.98 21.62 5.88
C ASP A 230 -14.84 21.00 7.01
N ASP A 231 -14.98 21.72 8.12
CA ASP A 231 -15.77 21.32 9.29
C ASP A 231 -17.29 21.23 9.02
N ASP A 232 -17.77 21.95 7.99
CA ASP A 232 -19.12 21.84 7.45
C ASP A 232 -19.30 20.62 6.52
N ASN A 233 -18.25 19.82 6.28
CA ASN A 233 -18.20 18.73 5.29
C ASN A 233 -18.36 19.20 3.84
N LYS A 234 -18.05 20.46 3.54
CA LYS A 234 -18.01 20.96 2.16
C LYS A 234 -16.65 20.62 1.57
N THR A 235 -16.65 20.11 0.34
CA THR A 235 -15.39 19.86 -0.38
C THR A 235 -14.76 21.19 -0.73
N VAL A 236 -13.54 21.41 -0.24
CA VAL A 236 -12.74 22.59 -0.60
C VAL A 236 -11.75 22.27 -1.71
N TRP A 237 -11.28 21.02 -1.78
CA TRP A 237 -10.33 20.61 -2.81
C TRP A 237 -10.43 19.10 -3.11
N SER A 238 -10.21 18.71 -4.36
CA SER A 238 -10.07 17.32 -4.77
C SER A 238 -9.01 17.14 -5.86
N SER A 239 -8.18 16.10 -5.74
CA SER A 239 -7.12 15.80 -6.72
C SER A 239 -7.66 15.44 -8.11
N LYS A 240 -8.96 15.09 -8.23
CA LYS A 240 -9.62 14.78 -9.51
C LYS A 240 -10.04 16.03 -10.30
N ASP A 241 -10.15 17.18 -9.65
CA ASP A 241 -10.81 18.35 -10.23
C ASP A 241 -9.93 19.02 -11.29
N CYS A 242 -8.63 19.05 -11.03
CA CYS A 242 -7.63 19.56 -11.97
C CYS A 242 -6.33 18.72 -11.96
N PRO A 243 -6.36 17.50 -12.55
CA PRO A 243 -5.19 16.64 -12.56
C PRO A 243 -4.12 17.17 -13.54
N ARG A 244 -2.88 17.32 -13.07
CA ARG A 244 -1.74 17.72 -13.92
C ARG A 244 -1.45 16.73 -15.06
N ALA A 245 -1.75 15.45 -14.84
CA ALA A 245 -1.69 14.41 -15.85
C ALA A 245 -2.91 13.49 -15.68
N PRO A 246 -3.73 13.24 -16.73
CA PRO A 246 -4.97 12.48 -16.61
C PRO A 246 -4.78 10.96 -16.58
N GLY A 247 -3.54 10.48 -16.74
CA GLY A 247 -3.19 9.05 -16.81
C GLY A 247 -3.04 8.39 -15.43
N SER A 248 -2.95 7.06 -15.44
CA SER A 248 -2.62 6.29 -14.24
C SER A 248 -1.22 6.64 -13.73
N MET A 249 -1.03 6.57 -12.42
CA MET A 249 0.26 6.69 -11.76
C MET A 249 0.54 5.40 -11.01
N LEU A 250 1.07 4.42 -11.74
CA LEU A 250 1.33 3.11 -11.19
C LEU A 250 2.65 3.10 -10.42
N LEU A 251 2.60 2.73 -9.14
CA LEU A 251 3.75 2.55 -8.28
C LEU A 251 3.92 1.08 -7.94
N ARG A 252 5.14 0.55 -8.07
CA ARG A 252 5.50 -0.79 -7.62
C ARG A 252 5.54 -0.82 -6.10
N VAL A 253 4.86 -1.79 -5.51
CA VAL A 253 4.93 -2.14 -4.08
C VAL A 253 5.61 -3.50 -3.97
N PRO A 254 6.86 -3.58 -3.47
CA PRO A 254 7.52 -4.86 -3.26
C PRO A 254 6.76 -5.73 -2.25
N ALA A 255 7.08 -7.03 -2.21
CA ALA A 255 6.55 -7.94 -1.22
C ALA A 255 6.90 -7.47 0.20
N HIS A 256 5.97 -7.63 1.14
CA HIS A 256 6.16 -7.28 2.56
C HIS A 256 6.76 -5.88 2.80
N SER A 257 6.38 -4.91 1.95
CA SER A 257 6.99 -3.57 1.94
C SER A 257 5.93 -2.49 1.94
N THR A 258 6.31 -1.34 2.49
CA THR A 258 5.49 -0.12 2.50
C THR A 258 6.11 0.92 1.59
N ILE A 259 5.30 1.49 0.69
CA ILE A 259 5.68 2.68 -0.08
C ILE A 259 4.84 3.86 0.33
N LYS A 260 5.37 5.07 0.11
CA LYS A 260 4.67 6.32 0.39
C LYS A 260 4.65 7.19 -0.86
N HIS A 261 3.55 7.88 -1.09
CA HIS A 261 3.44 8.91 -2.09
C HIS A 261 2.98 10.20 -1.44
N THR A 262 3.80 11.25 -1.57
CA THR A 262 3.51 12.54 -0.97
C THR A 262 2.78 13.44 -1.96
N VAL A 263 1.65 13.98 -1.52
CA VAL A 263 0.89 15.03 -2.22
C VAL A 263 1.05 16.31 -1.41
N GLU A 264 1.47 17.38 -2.06
CA GLU A 264 1.50 18.73 -1.49
C GLU A 264 0.29 19.50 -1.99
N TRP A 265 -0.44 20.14 -1.07
CA TRP A 265 -1.58 20.99 -1.39
C TRP A 265 -1.21 22.47 -1.23
N ASP A 266 -1.59 23.29 -2.19
CA ASP A 266 -1.20 24.70 -2.30
C ASP A 266 -2.14 25.67 -1.58
N LEU A 267 -2.96 25.17 -0.65
CA LEU A 267 -3.97 25.93 0.10
C LEU A 267 -5.07 26.56 -0.77
N LYS A 268 -5.21 26.09 -2.02
CA LYS A 268 -6.22 26.58 -2.94
C LYS A 268 -7.42 25.65 -3.03
N ARG A 269 -8.58 26.26 -3.26
CA ARG A 269 -9.77 25.50 -3.61
C ARG A 269 -9.66 24.94 -5.03
N SER A 270 -10.40 23.87 -5.32
CA SER A 270 -10.55 23.35 -6.67
C SER A 270 -12.00 23.29 -7.08
N GLU A 271 -12.25 23.51 -8.37
CA GLU A 271 -13.52 23.26 -9.03
C GLU A 271 -13.34 22.22 -10.15
N PRO A 272 -14.34 21.37 -10.41
CA PRO A 272 -14.27 20.38 -11.48
C PRO A 272 -13.85 21.00 -12.81
N LYS A 273 -13.10 20.23 -13.62
CA LYS A 273 -12.61 20.64 -14.94
C LYS A 273 -11.67 21.86 -14.91
N CYS A 274 -10.95 22.05 -13.82
CA CYS A 274 -10.05 23.19 -13.62
C CYS A 274 -10.76 24.56 -13.73
N GLU A 275 -12.05 24.64 -13.40
CA GLU A 275 -12.74 25.92 -13.34
C GLU A 275 -12.14 26.80 -12.22
N THR A 276 -12.31 28.12 -12.34
CA THR A 276 -11.79 29.06 -11.33
C THR A 276 -12.75 29.07 -10.13
N PRO A 277 -12.30 28.70 -8.92
CA PRO A 277 -13.14 28.77 -7.74
C PRO A 277 -13.56 30.21 -7.41
N SER A 278 -14.73 30.37 -6.82
CA SER A 278 -15.20 31.68 -6.33
C SER A 278 -14.30 32.27 -5.24
N GLU A 279 -13.71 31.41 -4.40
CA GLU A 279 -12.70 31.75 -3.42
C GLU A 279 -11.40 30.99 -3.72
N ALA A 280 -10.33 31.71 -4.01
CA ALA A 280 -9.08 31.09 -4.43
C ALA A 280 -8.36 30.32 -3.32
N SER A 281 -8.51 30.75 -2.07
CA SER A 281 -7.81 30.19 -0.91
C SER A 281 -8.79 29.65 0.14
N VAL A 282 -8.30 28.76 0.99
CA VAL A 282 -9.03 28.28 2.17
C VAL A 282 -8.64 29.09 3.42
N GLY A 283 -9.50 29.11 4.44
CA GLY A 283 -9.26 29.80 5.71
C GLY A 283 -8.57 28.94 6.78
N ASP A 284 -8.38 29.51 7.96
CA ASP A 284 -8.01 28.74 9.16
C ASP A 284 -9.12 27.76 9.55
N GLY A 285 -8.77 26.64 10.20
CA GLY A 285 -9.76 25.66 10.63
C GLY A 285 -9.28 24.22 10.62
N THR A 286 -10.20 23.31 10.96
CA THR A 286 -9.96 21.86 10.92
C THR A 286 -10.47 21.30 9.60
N TYR A 287 -9.65 20.49 8.96
CA TYR A 287 -9.95 19.85 7.69
C TYR A 287 -9.88 18.34 7.82
N LEU A 288 -10.71 17.65 7.04
CA LEU A 288 -10.70 16.20 6.91
C LEU A 288 -10.17 15.82 5.53
N LEU A 289 -9.32 14.81 5.53
CA LEU A 289 -8.67 14.25 4.37
C LEU A 289 -9.19 12.83 4.13
N GLU A 290 -9.72 12.59 2.94
CA GLU A 290 -10.34 11.32 2.57
C GLU A 290 -9.76 10.78 1.26
N MET A 291 -9.62 9.46 1.19
CA MET A 291 -9.22 8.76 -0.03
C MET A 291 -9.98 7.43 -0.10
N PRO A 292 -10.66 7.11 -1.21
CA PRO A 292 -11.34 5.83 -1.39
C PRO A 292 -10.38 4.66 -1.19
N GLY A 293 -10.83 3.64 -0.45
CA GLY A 293 -10.03 2.45 -0.15
C GLY A 293 -9.02 2.61 0.99
N ALA A 294 -8.78 3.84 1.48
CA ALA A 294 -7.98 4.04 2.70
C ALA A 294 -8.72 3.50 3.94
N LYS A 295 -7.97 2.92 4.87
CA LYS A 295 -8.48 2.37 6.14
C LYS A 295 -9.26 3.38 6.99
N SER A 296 -8.81 4.64 6.99
CA SER A 296 -9.43 5.73 7.73
C SER A 296 -9.10 7.08 7.08
N PRO A 297 -9.98 8.09 7.28
CA PRO A 297 -9.63 9.45 6.96
C PRO A 297 -8.54 9.99 7.91
N ALA A 298 -7.91 11.09 7.54
CA ALA A 298 -6.98 11.83 8.39
C ALA A 298 -7.48 13.24 8.64
N ALA A 299 -7.15 13.84 9.78
CA ALA A 299 -7.51 15.23 10.09
C ALA A 299 -6.25 16.07 10.25
N PHE A 300 -6.35 17.36 9.92
CA PHE A 300 -5.30 18.35 10.15
C PHE A 300 -5.91 19.73 10.35
N THR A 301 -5.14 20.64 10.92
CA THR A 301 -5.59 22.01 11.20
C THR A 301 -4.68 23.02 10.51
N LEU A 302 -5.28 24.06 9.93
CA LEU A 302 -4.58 25.26 9.50
C LEU A 302 -4.74 26.32 10.60
N LYS A 303 -3.61 26.84 11.11
CA LYS A 303 -3.63 27.87 12.14
C LYS A 303 -4.10 29.21 11.58
N LYS A 304 -4.64 30.02 12.48
CA LYS A 304 -5.01 31.40 12.21
C LYS A 304 -3.77 32.28 12.05
N ASP A 305 -3.80 33.16 11.06
CA ASP A 305 -2.86 34.28 10.91
C ASP A 305 -2.83 35.21 12.13
#